data_AF-A0A9W9IZD5-F1
#
_entry.id   AF-A0A9W9IZD5-F1
#
_cell.length_a   1.000
_cell.length_b   1.000
_cell.length_c   1.000
_cell.angle_alpha   90.00
_cell.angle_beta   90.00
_cell.angle_gamma   90.00
#
_symmetry.space_group_name_H-M   'P 1'
#
loop_
_entity.id
_entity.type
_entity.pdbx_description
1 polymer ?
#
loop_
_entity_poly.entity_id
_entity_poly.type
_entity_poly.pdbx_seq_one_letter_code
_entity_poly.pdbx_strand_id
1 'polypeptide(L)'
;MENTADTPSKVTGRPRVDIDPYKAEIIGLFEKKMKSDDICKHLKRQHDIQISARTLNKRLQVWGVKKVKENNSSNPALHARIKNLFFDVGLTDQEIVTVLHDEGYDVSNRTLRRLRHQLGIRLRLDSPTQQQAQVQEILDALTEEMDKGTIEGYGKELLHNHFRSKGYVFARDRLYSVYRMLRPDTVERRTSDVPRRPPPPKILAGPNLTWHVNGYSKLANFGFRIHAELDAYSRYVLWIHVGVDAHTAAGVLKNHLETVASKNRQPRTLRSDLESEVPLLADAHFALRRVTEPDVHREQCCAPGRATDTHRIESWWAQLAKSVVTLYHNYFRDLHNEGLFSSTVTPEQVALFAIYMPTLRSHIKSYVQTWNMHNIRKQTDHPERTPGKPYMNYHHPPKGVENFGLPADVPTLQAMQQNHVDYDTEQYLPPDTLHWCESQLQQLGFDPRKPPARLPGDLQPFRSVYLALRERAWHHERSGAQPKLAVCAVPGQGLRGYFPSGSGR
;
A
#
# COMPACT_ATOMS: atom_id res chain seq x y z
N MET A 1 88.31 -0.36 -28.19
CA MET A 1 87.40 0.66 -27.63
C MET A 1 86.38 0.96 -28.73
N GLU A 2 85.43 0.06 -28.95
CA GLU A 2 84.14 -0.12 -28.25
C GLU A 2 83.03 0.35 -29.19
N ASN A 3 82.55 -0.59 -30.02
CA ASN A 3 81.33 -0.47 -30.81
C ASN A 3 80.15 -0.61 -29.84
N THR A 4 79.40 0.46 -29.60
CA THR A 4 78.14 0.38 -28.86
C THR A 4 77.02 -0.04 -29.80
N ALA A 5 76.41 -1.17 -29.45
CA ALA A 5 75.35 -1.85 -30.17
C ALA A 5 74.01 -1.12 -30.07
N ASP A 6 73.34 -1.02 -31.22
CA ASP A 6 71.96 -0.59 -31.36
C ASP A 6 71.02 -1.67 -30.80
N THR A 7 70.16 -1.31 -29.85
CA THR A 7 69.27 -2.24 -29.14
C THR A 7 67.87 -2.21 -29.77
N PRO A 8 67.29 -3.33 -30.22
CA PRO A 8 65.98 -3.31 -30.86
C PRO A 8 64.86 -3.09 -29.84
N SER A 9 63.97 -2.15 -30.13
CA SER A 9 62.78 -1.84 -29.33
C SER A 9 61.85 -3.06 -29.23
N LYS A 10 61.66 -3.58 -28.01
CA LYS A 10 60.65 -4.58 -27.67
C LYS A 10 59.23 -3.99 -27.81
N VAL A 11 58.50 -4.42 -28.83
CA VAL A 11 57.04 -4.24 -28.91
C VAL A 11 56.37 -5.20 -27.92
N THR A 12 56.03 -4.72 -26.73
CA THR A 12 55.33 -5.49 -25.69
C THR A 12 53.80 -5.30 -25.80
N GLY A 13 53.17 -6.03 -26.73
CA GLY A 13 51.73 -6.26 -26.72
C GLY A 13 51.39 -7.54 -25.96
N ARG A 14 50.45 -7.50 -25.00
CA ARG A 14 49.93 -8.68 -24.29
C ARG A 14 49.47 -9.75 -25.30
N PRO A 15 49.81 -11.05 -25.12
CA PRO A 15 49.42 -12.09 -26.07
C PRO A 15 47.90 -12.10 -26.26
N ARG A 16 47.47 -12.12 -27.52
CA ARG A 16 46.05 -12.20 -27.88
C ARG A 16 45.57 -13.62 -27.59
N VAL A 17 44.70 -13.76 -26.61
CA VAL A 17 44.03 -15.03 -26.32
C VAL A 17 43.08 -15.33 -27.48
N ASP A 18 43.33 -16.41 -28.20
CA ASP A 18 42.45 -16.87 -29.28
C ASP A 18 41.24 -17.58 -28.67
N ILE A 19 40.05 -17.11 -29.07
CA ILE A 19 38.76 -17.63 -28.60
C ILE A 19 37.88 -18.06 -29.77
N ASP A 20 38.39 -18.02 -31.00
CA ASP A 20 37.67 -18.49 -32.19
C ASP A 20 37.31 -19.99 -32.16
N PRO A 21 38.12 -20.90 -31.58
CA PRO A 21 37.73 -22.30 -31.45
C PRO A 21 36.44 -22.50 -30.65
N TYR A 22 36.12 -21.58 -29.74
CA TYR A 22 34.95 -21.63 -28.85
C TYR A 22 33.78 -20.79 -29.37
N LYS A 23 33.84 -20.30 -30.61
CA LYS A 23 32.82 -19.42 -31.20
C LYS A 23 31.40 -19.97 -31.08
N ALA A 24 31.18 -21.24 -31.45
CA ALA A 24 29.85 -21.85 -31.42
C ALA A 24 29.29 -21.95 -30.00
N GLU A 25 30.12 -22.34 -29.03
CA GLU A 25 29.76 -22.42 -27.62
C GLU A 25 29.44 -21.02 -27.05
N ILE A 26 30.31 -20.04 -27.30
CA ILE A 26 30.14 -18.67 -26.82
C ILE A 26 28.86 -18.05 -27.40
N ILE A 27 28.57 -18.26 -28.68
CA ILE A 27 27.34 -17.79 -29.31
C ILE A 27 26.13 -18.48 -28.67
N GLY A 28 26.17 -19.80 -28.47
CA GLY A 28 25.08 -20.53 -27.80
C GLY A 28 24.82 -20.07 -26.37
N LEU A 29 25.86 -19.75 -25.58
CA LEU A 29 25.71 -19.18 -24.24
C LEU A 29 25.14 -17.75 -24.29
N PHE A 30 25.53 -16.98 -25.30
CA PHE A 30 25.02 -15.61 -25.52
C PHE A 30 23.55 -15.61 -25.95
N GLU A 31 23.14 -16.54 -26.81
CA GLU A 31 21.75 -16.75 -27.24
C GLU A 31 20.86 -17.20 -26.08
N LYS A 32 21.41 -17.98 -25.13
CA LYS A 32 20.79 -18.31 -23.84
C LYS A 32 20.74 -17.12 -22.85
N LYS A 33 20.99 -15.90 -23.31
CA LYS A 33 20.96 -14.64 -22.53
C LYS A 33 21.92 -14.59 -21.32
N MET A 34 22.99 -15.38 -21.30
CA MET A 34 24.00 -15.27 -20.23
C MET A 34 24.75 -13.94 -20.32
N LYS A 35 25.06 -13.34 -19.17
CA LYS A 35 25.84 -12.09 -19.11
C LYS A 35 27.28 -12.35 -19.55
N SER A 36 27.89 -11.37 -20.23
CA SER A 36 29.27 -11.47 -20.72
C SER A 36 30.28 -11.82 -19.62
N ASP A 37 30.08 -11.33 -18.39
CA ASP A 37 30.94 -11.67 -17.24
C ASP A 37 30.82 -13.15 -16.83
N ASP A 38 29.63 -13.72 -16.93
CA ASP A 38 29.38 -15.12 -16.60
C ASP A 38 29.86 -16.06 -17.70
N ILE A 39 29.79 -15.62 -18.97
CA ILE A 39 30.45 -16.30 -20.10
C ILE A 39 31.97 -16.29 -19.92
N CYS A 40 32.57 -15.17 -19.49
CA CYS A 40 34.00 -15.13 -19.19
C CYS A 40 34.39 -16.06 -18.03
N LYS A 41 33.55 -16.16 -16.99
CA LYS A 41 33.76 -17.14 -15.89
C LYS A 41 33.62 -18.58 -16.37
N HIS A 42 32.66 -18.84 -17.27
CA HIS A 42 32.45 -20.15 -17.88
C HIS A 42 33.68 -20.57 -18.70
N LEU A 43 34.19 -19.69 -19.55
CA LEU A 43 35.42 -19.91 -20.33
C LEU A 43 36.64 -20.15 -19.43
N LYS A 44 36.74 -19.42 -18.31
CA LYS A 44 37.80 -19.66 -17.33
C LYS A 44 37.67 -21.03 -16.65
N ARG A 45 36.45 -21.47 -16.34
CA ARG A 45 36.22 -22.75 -15.63
C ARG A 45 36.39 -23.98 -16.52
N GLN A 46 35.90 -23.91 -17.75
CA GLN A 46 35.86 -25.07 -18.65
C GLN A 46 37.13 -25.18 -19.51
N HIS A 47 37.72 -24.04 -19.87
CA HIS A 47 38.79 -23.99 -20.88
C HIS A 47 40.05 -23.26 -20.39
N ASP A 48 40.10 -22.83 -19.12
CA ASP A 48 41.17 -22.00 -18.52
C ASP A 48 41.46 -20.68 -19.28
N ILE A 49 40.46 -20.18 -20.00
CA ILE A 49 40.57 -18.98 -20.82
C ILE A 49 40.18 -17.75 -20.02
N GLN A 50 41.16 -16.90 -19.72
CA GLN A 50 40.93 -15.64 -19.01
C GLN A 50 40.84 -14.45 -19.98
N ILE A 51 39.61 -14.05 -20.31
CA ILE A 51 39.34 -12.84 -21.12
C ILE A 51 38.49 -11.82 -20.34
N SER A 52 38.61 -10.55 -20.71
CA SER A 52 37.71 -9.51 -20.20
C SER A 52 36.38 -9.52 -20.96
N ALA A 53 35.29 -9.10 -20.32
CA ALA A 53 34.00 -8.92 -21.00
C ALA A 53 34.07 -7.96 -22.19
N ARG A 54 34.99 -6.98 -22.16
CA ARG A 54 35.27 -6.08 -23.29
C ARG A 54 35.85 -6.83 -24.49
N THR A 55 36.79 -7.75 -24.26
CA THR A 55 37.39 -8.60 -25.31
C THR A 55 36.33 -9.51 -25.93
N LEU A 56 35.52 -10.15 -25.09
CA LEU A 56 34.40 -11.00 -25.51
C LEU A 56 33.39 -10.21 -26.36
N ASN A 57 32.95 -9.05 -25.89
CA ASN A 57 31.98 -8.22 -26.62
C ASN A 57 32.53 -7.72 -27.96
N LYS A 58 33.83 -7.39 -28.03
CA LYS A 58 34.49 -7.03 -29.30
C LYS A 58 34.49 -8.21 -30.28
N ARG A 59 34.68 -9.44 -29.79
CA ARG A 59 34.70 -10.64 -30.64
C ARG A 59 33.29 -11.01 -31.12
N LEU A 60 32.28 -10.93 -30.24
CA LEU A 60 30.86 -11.09 -30.61
C LEU A 60 30.45 -10.12 -31.72
N GLN A 61 30.92 -8.86 -31.67
CA GLN A 61 30.70 -7.89 -32.75
C GLN A 61 31.34 -8.31 -34.08
N VAL A 62 32.59 -8.80 -34.04
CA VAL A 62 33.29 -9.31 -35.24
C VAL A 62 32.56 -10.53 -35.82
N TRP A 63 32.00 -11.38 -34.96
CA TRP A 63 31.20 -12.54 -35.38
C TRP A 63 29.77 -12.20 -35.82
N GLY A 64 29.39 -10.92 -35.88
CA GLY A 64 28.07 -10.48 -36.31
C GLY A 64 26.95 -10.70 -35.27
N VAL A 65 27.30 -11.14 -34.07
CA VAL A 65 26.34 -11.41 -32.99
C VAL A 65 26.02 -10.09 -32.29
N LYS A 66 24.87 -9.51 -32.65
CA LYS A 66 24.34 -8.32 -31.97
C LYS A 66 23.50 -8.76 -30.78
N LYS A 67 23.67 -8.11 -29.62
CA LYS A 67 22.68 -8.21 -28.54
C LYS A 67 21.35 -7.75 -29.13
N VAL A 68 20.35 -8.63 -29.19
CA VAL A 68 18.97 -8.23 -29.49
C VAL A 68 18.57 -7.29 -28.35
N LYS A 69 18.61 -5.99 -28.62
CA LYS A 69 18.04 -5.01 -27.71
C LYS A 69 16.56 -5.03 -28.00
N GLU A 70 15.76 -5.51 -27.04
CA GLU A 70 14.34 -5.20 -27.04
C GLU A 70 14.21 -3.68 -27.21
N ASN A 71 13.42 -3.26 -28.20
CA ASN A 71 13.24 -1.85 -28.46
C ASN A 71 12.31 -1.28 -27.37
N ASN A 72 12.89 -0.96 -26.22
CA ASN A 72 12.18 -0.43 -25.06
C ASN A 72 11.37 0.84 -25.39
N SER A 73 11.73 1.58 -26.45
CA SER A 73 11.01 2.78 -26.88
C SER A 73 9.70 2.51 -27.62
N SER A 74 9.46 1.28 -28.06
CA SER A 74 8.25 0.88 -28.78
C SER A 74 7.43 -0.16 -28.02
N ASN A 75 7.81 -0.51 -26.79
CA ASN A 75 7.12 -1.51 -25.97
C ASN A 75 5.97 -0.86 -25.16
N PRO A 76 4.69 -1.06 -25.55
CA PRO A 76 3.56 -0.41 -24.88
C PRO A 76 3.35 -0.92 -23.46
N ALA A 77 3.64 -2.21 -23.20
CA ALA A 77 3.52 -2.82 -21.87
C ALA A 77 4.53 -2.20 -20.90
N LEU A 78 5.78 -2.02 -21.33
CA LEU A 78 6.80 -1.32 -20.53
C LEU A 78 6.40 0.14 -20.25
N HIS A 79 5.83 0.84 -21.24
CA HIS A 79 5.36 2.22 -21.04
C HIS A 79 4.21 2.29 -20.04
N ALA A 80 3.23 1.40 -20.15
CA ALA A 80 2.12 1.30 -19.19
C ALA A 80 2.65 0.98 -17.78
N ARG A 81 3.60 0.04 -17.68
CA ARG A 81 4.23 -0.32 -16.41
C ARG A 81 5.00 0.84 -15.79
N ILE A 82 5.76 1.60 -16.58
CA ILE A 82 6.45 2.81 -16.11
C ILE A 82 5.46 3.84 -15.58
N LYS A 83 4.34 4.09 -16.28
CA LYS A 83 3.30 5.02 -15.81
C LYS A 83 2.71 4.54 -14.48
N ASN A 84 2.37 3.27 -14.37
CA ASN A 84 1.83 2.69 -13.15
C ASN A 84 2.83 2.79 -11.97
N LEU A 85 4.09 2.39 -12.16
CA LEU A 85 5.11 2.48 -11.11
C LEU A 85 5.39 3.94 -10.70
N PHE A 86 5.29 4.88 -11.63
CA PHE A 86 5.56 6.28 -11.38
C PHE A 86 4.39 7.03 -10.72
N PHE A 87 3.19 6.91 -11.25
CA PHE A 87 1.99 7.61 -10.78
C PHE A 87 1.29 6.82 -9.69
N ASP A 88 0.84 5.61 -10.02
CA ASP A 88 0.01 4.80 -9.13
C ASP A 88 0.79 4.30 -7.92
N VAL A 89 2.06 3.90 -8.08
CA VAL A 89 2.91 3.41 -6.98
C VAL A 89 3.81 4.53 -6.41
N GLY A 90 4.02 5.61 -7.14
CA GLY A 90 4.78 6.77 -6.65
C GLY A 90 6.28 6.51 -6.47
N LEU A 91 6.89 5.60 -7.24
CA LEU A 91 8.30 5.22 -7.10
C LEU A 91 9.24 6.28 -7.68
N THR A 92 10.46 6.33 -7.12
CA THR A 92 11.59 7.08 -7.68
C THR A 92 12.19 6.35 -8.88
N ASP A 93 12.95 7.05 -9.72
CA ASP A 93 13.61 6.43 -10.89
C ASP A 93 14.45 5.19 -10.51
N GLN A 94 15.16 5.27 -9.38
CA GLN A 94 15.99 4.15 -8.92
C GLN A 94 15.15 2.94 -8.48
N GLU A 95 14.04 3.19 -7.79
CA GLU A 95 13.11 2.13 -7.37
C GLU A 95 12.39 1.52 -8.59
N ILE A 96 11.95 2.35 -9.55
CA ILE A 96 11.34 1.88 -10.81
C ILE A 96 12.30 0.95 -11.54
N VAL A 97 13.58 1.33 -11.66
CA VAL A 97 14.60 0.48 -12.29
C VAL A 97 14.76 -0.85 -11.54
N THR A 98 14.75 -0.85 -10.21
CA THR A 98 14.78 -2.09 -9.41
C THR A 98 13.59 -2.99 -9.73
N VAL A 99 12.37 -2.45 -9.66
CA VAL A 99 11.14 -3.23 -9.92
C VAL A 99 11.13 -3.77 -11.35
N LEU A 100 11.47 -2.94 -12.34
CA LEU A 100 11.54 -3.36 -13.73
C LEU A 100 12.58 -4.45 -13.96
N HIS A 101 13.73 -4.39 -13.29
CA HIS A 101 14.73 -5.44 -13.35
C HIS A 101 14.25 -6.76 -12.75
N ASP A 102 13.54 -6.70 -11.63
CA ASP A 102 12.94 -7.89 -10.99
C ASP A 102 11.85 -8.52 -11.89
N GLU A 103 11.17 -7.70 -12.70
CA GLU A 103 10.21 -8.13 -13.74
C GLU A 103 10.88 -8.60 -15.04
N GLY A 104 12.21 -8.58 -15.12
CA GLY A 104 12.97 -9.06 -16.27
C GLY A 104 13.28 -8.01 -17.34
N TYR A 105 12.90 -6.75 -17.16
CA TYR A 105 13.25 -5.67 -18.08
C TYR A 105 14.70 -5.20 -17.88
N ASP A 106 15.46 -5.05 -18.97
CA ASP A 106 16.82 -4.47 -18.95
C ASP A 106 16.76 -2.96 -19.18
N VAL A 107 16.41 -2.19 -18.13
CA VAL A 107 16.21 -0.73 -18.21
C VAL A 107 17.16 0.00 -17.26
N SER A 108 18.14 0.71 -17.84
CA SER A 108 18.98 1.64 -17.06
C SER A 108 18.24 2.91 -16.65
N ASN A 109 18.69 3.61 -15.59
CA ASN A 109 18.18 4.93 -15.20
C ASN A 109 18.16 5.93 -16.37
N ARG A 110 19.18 5.91 -17.24
CA ARG A 110 19.24 6.77 -18.44
C ARG A 110 18.12 6.42 -19.43
N THR A 111 17.90 5.12 -19.64
CA THR A 111 16.81 4.62 -20.50
C THR A 111 15.47 5.02 -19.92
N LEU A 112 15.23 4.76 -18.63
CA LEU A 112 13.99 5.14 -17.94
C LEU A 112 13.71 6.63 -18.07
N ARG A 113 14.71 7.49 -17.80
CA ARG A 113 14.55 8.95 -17.95
C ARG A 113 14.10 9.32 -19.36
N ARG A 114 14.74 8.76 -20.39
CA ARG A 114 14.35 8.99 -21.79
C ARG A 114 12.90 8.55 -22.06
N LEU A 115 12.50 7.36 -21.60
CA LEU A 115 11.14 6.85 -21.73
C LEU A 115 10.14 7.76 -21.00
N ARG A 116 10.42 8.18 -19.78
CA ARG A 116 9.58 9.14 -19.05
C ARG A 116 9.36 10.44 -19.82
N HIS A 117 10.42 11.00 -20.42
CA HIS A 117 10.29 12.19 -21.25
C HIS A 117 9.42 11.94 -22.49
N GLN A 118 9.53 10.78 -23.14
CA GLN A 118 8.66 10.37 -24.25
C GLN A 118 7.19 10.22 -23.81
N LEU A 119 6.96 9.81 -22.57
CA LEU A 119 5.64 9.67 -21.95
C LEU A 119 5.09 10.98 -21.37
N GLY A 120 5.79 12.11 -21.54
CA GLY A 120 5.38 13.42 -21.00
C GLY A 120 5.69 13.65 -19.52
N ILE A 121 6.35 12.71 -18.85
CA ILE A 121 6.65 12.77 -17.41
C ILE A 121 7.92 13.59 -17.17
N ARG A 122 7.76 14.90 -16.94
CA ARG A 122 8.86 15.85 -16.68
C ARG A 122 8.86 16.30 -15.22
N LEU A 123 9.97 16.02 -14.52
CA LEU A 123 10.10 16.31 -13.08
C LEU A 123 10.53 17.75 -12.77
N ARG A 124 11.19 18.42 -13.72
CA ARG A 124 11.75 19.76 -13.53
C ARG A 124 11.13 20.72 -14.54
N LEU A 125 10.77 21.90 -14.06
CA LEU A 125 10.30 23.03 -14.86
C LEU A 125 11.36 24.14 -14.80
N ASP A 126 11.94 24.48 -15.94
CA ASP A 126 13.06 25.42 -16.02
C ASP A 126 12.61 26.85 -16.35
N SER A 127 11.40 27.03 -16.90
CA SER A 127 10.86 28.34 -17.27
C SER A 127 9.98 28.94 -16.16
N PRO A 128 10.13 30.24 -15.80
CA PRO A 128 9.24 30.94 -14.87
C PRO A 128 7.76 30.87 -15.27
N THR A 129 7.45 30.98 -16.56
CA THR A 129 6.07 30.89 -17.08
C THR A 129 5.45 29.53 -16.81
N GLN A 130 6.22 28.45 -16.96
CA GLN A 130 5.74 27.09 -16.65
C GLN A 130 5.52 26.90 -15.15
N GLN A 131 6.35 27.53 -14.32
CA GLN A 131 6.18 27.48 -12.87
C GLN A 131 4.91 28.22 -12.43
N GLN A 132 4.62 29.38 -13.03
CA GLN A 132 3.39 30.12 -12.75
C GLN A 132 2.14 29.36 -13.20
N ALA A 133 2.17 28.76 -14.40
CA ALA A 133 1.09 27.91 -14.88
C ALA A 133 0.85 26.70 -13.95
N GLN A 134 1.92 26.08 -13.45
CA GLN A 134 1.81 24.99 -12.47
C GLN A 134 1.22 25.46 -11.14
N VAL A 135 1.45 26.71 -10.70
CA VAL A 135 0.82 27.24 -9.47
C VAL A 135 -0.70 27.33 -9.66
N GLN A 136 -1.16 27.79 -10.82
CA GLN A 136 -2.60 27.83 -11.11
C GLN A 136 -3.20 26.41 -11.17
N GLU A 137 -2.53 25.48 -11.86
CA GLU A 137 -2.95 24.07 -11.90
C GLU A 137 -3.00 23.44 -10.50
N ILE A 138 -2.03 23.78 -9.62
CA ILE A 138 -2.04 23.36 -8.22
C ILE A 138 -3.23 23.95 -7.46
N LEU A 139 -3.58 25.23 -7.67
CA LEU A 139 -4.73 25.87 -7.01
C LEU A 139 -6.05 25.19 -7.40
N ASP A 140 -6.23 24.93 -8.70
CA ASP A 140 -7.45 24.31 -9.22
C ASP A 140 -7.58 22.88 -8.66
N ALA A 141 -6.50 22.09 -8.74
CA ALA A 141 -6.47 20.72 -8.24
C ALA A 141 -6.62 20.65 -6.70
N LEU A 142 -6.03 21.60 -5.95
CA LEU A 142 -6.21 21.67 -4.50
C LEU A 142 -7.64 22.00 -4.12
N THR A 143 -8.26 22.97 -4.79
CA THR A 143 -9.67 23.34 -4.56
C THR A 143 -10.57 22.13 -4.75
N GLU A 144 -10.44 21.43 -5.88
CA GLU A 144 -11.23 20.22 -6.18
C GLU A 144 -11.06 19.12 -5.11
N GLU A 145 -9.84 18.91 -4.60
CA GLU A 145 -9.59 17.88 -3.58
C GLU A 145 -10.01 18.29 -2.16
N MET A 146 -9.96 19.58 -1.85
CA MET A 146 -10.51 20.12 -0.61
C MET A 146 -12.03 20.03 -0.59
N ASP A 147 -12.67 20.27 -1.72
CA ASP A 147 -14.12 20.14 -1.88
C ASP A 147 -14.60 18.71 -1.64
N LYS A 148 -13.78 17.71 -1.97
CA LYS A 148 -14.03 16.29 -1.64
C LYS A 148 -13.75 15.97 -0.16
N GLY A 149 -12.98 16.79 0.53
CA GLY A 149 -12.63 16.59 1.94
C GLY A 149 -11.56 15.52 2.21
N THR A 150 -10.88 15.01 1.18
CA THR A 150 -9.97 13.87 1.33
C THR A 150 -8.61 14.25 1.92
N ILE A 151 -8.15 15.49 1.68
CA ILE A 151 -6.77 15.92 1.94
C ILE A 151 -6.58 16.75 3.21
N GLU A 152 -7.64 16.98 4.00
CA GLU A 152 -7.65 17.97 5.09
C GLU A 152 -6.61 17.69 6.18
N GLY A 153 -6.38 16.42 6.50
CA GLY A 153 -5.35 16.01 7.47
C GLY A 153 -3.99 15.68 6.85
N TYR A 154 -3.79 15.86 5.53
CA TYR A 154 -2.60 15.35 4.86
C TYR A 154 -1.35 16.20 5.17
N GLY A 155 -0.29 15.47 5.53
CA GLY A 155 1.07 15.96 5.61
C GLY A 155 1.67 16.32 4.26
N LYS A 156 2.80 17.03 4.27
CA LYS A 156 3.55 17.40 3.05
C LYS A 156 3.82 16.21 2.10
N GLU A 157 4.27 15.09 2.66
CA GLU A 157 4.58 13.88 1.87
C GLU A 157 3.30 13.16 1.41
N LEU A 158 2.27 13.08 2.26
CA LEU A 158 0.99 12.45 1.91
C LEU A 158 0.28 13.23 0.80
N LEU A 159 0.24 14.56 0.93
CA LEU A 159 -0.34 15.46 -0.08
C LEU A 159 0.35 15.28 -1.43
N HIS A 160 1.68 15.24 -1.45
CA HIS A 160 2.45 15.07 -2.68
C HIS A 160 2.19 13.72 -3.35
N ASN A 161 2.16 12.63 -2.58
CA ASN A 161 1.87 11.31 -3.11
C ASN A 161 0.41 11.18 -3.60
N HIS A 162 -0.54 11.82 -2.92
CA HIS A 162 -1.94 11.86 -3.32
C HIS A 162 -2.13 12.51 -4.68
N PHE A 163 -1.55 13.69 -4.91
CA PHE A 163 -1.62 14.34 -6.22
C PHE A 163 -0.85 13.55 -7.29
N ARG A 164 0.25 12.88 -6.91
CA ARG A 164 1.00 12.02 -7.82
C ARG A 164 0.19 10.82 -8.30
N SER A 165 -0.58 10.16 -7.42
CA SER A 165 -1.44 9.04 -7.82
C SER A 165 -2.60 9.47 -8.72
N LYS A 166 -2.94 10.76 -8.73
CA LYS A 166 -3.91 11.37 -9.66
C LYS A 166 -3.30 11.80 -11.00
N GLY A 167 -2.02 11.53 -11.24
CA GLY A 167 -1.36 11.86 -12.49
C GLY A 167 -0.63 13.21 -12.51
N TYR A 168 -0.68 13.98 -11.42
CA TYR A 168 -0.01 15.27 -11.36
C TYR A 168 1.49 15.12 -11.10
N VAL A 169 2.30 15.95 -11.77
CA VAL A 169 3.76 16.02 -11.57
C VAL A 169 4.13 17.33 -10.88
N PHE A 170 3.52 17.59 -9.74
CA PHE A 170 3.79 18.78 -8.93
C PHE A 170 5.11 18.67 -8.15
N ALA A 171 5.81 19.79 -8.04
CA ALA A 171 6.92 19.91 -7.11
C ALA A 171 6.37 19.90 -5.66
N ARG A 172 6.83 18.94 -4.84
CA ARG A 172 6.36 18.73 -3.45
C ARG A 172 6.29 20.02 -2.63
N ASP A 173 7.36 20.81 -2.67
CA ASP A 173 7.50 21.99 -1.81
C ASP A 173 6.60 23.14 -2.29
N ARG A 174 6.40 23.26 -3.61
CA ARG A 174 5.49 24.23 -4.22
C ARG A 174 4.03 23.88 -3.95
N LEU A 175 3.66 22.60 -4.13
CA LEU A 175 2.33 22.11 -3.78
C LEU A 175 2.00 22.40 -2.31
N TYR A 176 2.93 22.06 -1.41
CA TYR A 176 2.70 22.27 0.01
C TYR A 176 2.69 23.74 0.40
N SER A 177 3.48 24.60 -0.23
CA SER A 177 3.44 26.04 0.04
C SER A 177 2.09 26.65 -0.31
N VAL A 178 1.50 26.26 -1.45
CA VAL A 178 0.16 26.69 -1.85
C VAL A 178 -0.89 26.15 -0.88
N TYR A 179 -0.83 24.85 -0.55
CA TYR A 179 -1.76 24.24 0.41
C TYR A 179 -1.78 24.95 1.78
N ARG A 180 -0.60 25.31 2.32
CA ARG A 180 -0.53 26.05 3.58
C ARG A 180 -1.16 27.44 3.52
N MET A 181 -1.14 28.12 2.36
CA MET A 181 -1.78 29.41 2.21
C MET A 181 -3.31 29.28 2.24
N LEU A 182 -3.84 28.20 1.66
CA LEU A 182 -5.29 27.92 1.64
C LEU A 182 -5.80 27.37 2.98
N ARG A 183 -4.99 26.61 3.71
CA ARG A 183 -5.39 25.89 4.94
C ARG A 183 -4.38 26.03 6.08
N PRO A 184 -4.19 27.25 6.63
CA PRO A 184 -3.26 27.48 7.74
C PRO A 184 -3.65 26.72 9.01
N ASP A 185 -4.94 26.53 9.25
CA ASP A 185 -5.55 25.81 10.39
C ASP A 185 -5.09 24.34 10.49
N THR A 186 -4.84 23.70 9.34
CA THR A 186 -4.46 22.28 9.29
C THR A 186 -3.04 22.02 9.80
N VAL A 187 -2.19 23.06 9.84
CA VAL A 187 -0.79 22.96 10.28
C VAL A 187 -0.71 23.00 11.81
N GLU A 188 -1.47 23.89 12.45
CA GLU A 188 -1.50 24.06 13.91
C GLU A 188 -1.97 22.79 14.63
N ARG A 189 -2.95 22.09 14.05
CA ARG A 189 -3.47 20.80 14.58
C ARG A 189 -2.41 19.70 14.63
N ARG A 190 -1.32 19.80 13.87
CA ARG A 190 -0.26 18.77 13.77
C ARG A 190 0.94 19.04 14.66
N THR A 191 1.04 20.23 15.25
CA THR A 191 2.18 20.64 16.09
C THR A 191 1.93 20.47 17.59
N SER A 192 0.69 20.15 18.01
CA SER A 192 0.30 20.03 19.42
C SER A 192 0.57 18.65 20.06
N ASP A 193 1.34 17.78 19.40
CA ASP A 193 1.58 16.43 19.91
C ASP A 193 2.62 16.40 21.02
N VAL A 194 2.24 15.81 22.16
CA VAL A 194 3.17 15.46 23.24
C VAL A 194 4.05 14.29 22.78
N PRO A 195 5.38 14.40 22.82
CA PRO A 195 6.27 13.29 22.53
C PRO A 195 6.00 12.11 23.48
N ARG A 196 5.68 10.94 22.92
CA ARG A 196 5.58 9.70 23.70
C ARG A 196 6.94 8.98 23.67
N ARG A 197 7.36 8.42 24.81
CA ARG A 197 8.56 7.56 24.86
C ARG A 197 8.33 6.33 23.98
N PRO A 198 9.18 6.05 22.99
CA PRO A 198 9.08 4.82 22.22
C PRO A 198 9.46 3.62 23.10
N PRO A 199 8.84 2.45 22.89
CA PRO A 199 9.27 1.20 23.52
C PRO A 199 10.67 0.78 23.03
N PRO A 200 11.32 -0.18 23.71
CA PRO A 200 12.65 -0.64 23.35
C PRO A 200 12.73 -1.11 21.89
N PRO A 201 13.85 -0.84 21.21
CA PRO A 201 14.01 -1.11 19.79
C PRO A 201 14.03 -2.61 19.50
N LYS A 202 13.18 -3.07 18.57
CA LYS A 202 13.19 -4.45 18.06
C LYS A 202 13.44 -4.45 16.56
N ILE A 203 14.58 -5.01 16.17
CA ILE A 203 14.95 -5.26 14.78
C ILE A 203 14.10 -6.44 14.28
N LEU A 204 13.48 -6.26 13.12
CA LEU A 204 12.68 -7.29 12.46
C LEU A 204 13.46 -7.82 11.26
N ALA A 205 13.41 -9.13 11.05
CA ALA A 205 14.29 -9.80 10.09
C ALA A 205 13.93 -9.51 8.62
N GLY A 206 12.63 -9.37 8.32
CA GLY A 206 12.16 -9.14 6.95
C GLY A 206 10.64 -9.19 6.84
N PRO A 207 10.08 -8.90 5.64
CA PRO A 207 8.65 -8.93 5.41
C PRO A 207 8.08 -10.35 5.53
N ASN A 208 6.79 -10.43 5.85
CA ASN A 208 6.01 -11.65 6.06
C ASN A 208 6.47 -12.54 7.22
N LEU A 209 7.42 -12.10 8.04
CA LEU A 209 7.72 -12.79 9.29
C LEU A 209 6.57 -12.64 10.28
N THR A 210 6.06 -11.43 10.42
CA THR A 210 4.99 -11.15 11.37
C THR A 210 4.02 -10.14 10.78
N TRP A 211 2.74 -10.51 10.72
CA TRP A 211 1.66 -9.57 10.45
C TRP A 211 0.97 -9.21 11.77
N HIS A 212 0.74 -7.93 11.97
CA HIS A 212 -0.02 -7.40 13.10
C HIS A 212 -1.46 -7.20 12.67
N VAL A 213 -2.38 -7.70 13.48
CA VAL A 213 -3.83 -7.61 13.29
C VAL A 213 -4.33 -6.86 14.53
N ASN A 214 -4.99 -5.72 14.37
CA ASN A 214 -5.57 -4.98 15.49
C ASN A 214 -6.79 -4.16 15.06
N GLY A 215 -7.74 -3.95 15.99
CA GLY A 215 -8.84 -3.02 15.90
C GLY A 215 -8.45 -1.59 16.28
N TYR A 216 -9.28 -0.63 15.86
CA TYR A 216 -9.19 0.78 16.25
C TYR A 216 -10.58 1.35 16.56
N SER A 217 -10.77 1.79 17.80
CA SER A 217 -12.12 2.05 18.36
C SER A 217 -12.46 3.53 18.51
N LYS A 218 -11.67 4.46 17.95
CA LYS A 218 -11.90 5.91 18.15
C LYS A 218 -13.25 6.40 17.64
N LEU A 219 -13.85 5.73 16.65
CA LEU A 219 -15.20 6.04 16.15
C LEU A 219 -16.28 5.07 16.62
N ALA A 220 -15.95 4.12 17.51
CA ALA A 220 -16.85 3.04 17.90
C ALA A 220 -18.12 3.55 18.59
N ASN A 221 -18.03 4.66 19.36
CA ASN A 221 -19.19 5.30 20.00
C ASN A 221 -20.22 5.85 18.99
N PHE A 222 -19.81 6.04 17.74
CA PHE A 222 -20.67 6.47 16.64
C PHE A 222 -21.07 5.30 15.73
N GLY A 223 -20.69 4.07 16.08
CA GLY A 223 -21.02 2.85 15.33
C GLY A 223 -20.06 2.49 14.20
N PHE A 224 -19.00 3.29 13.96
CA PHE A 224 -17.97 2.96 12.97
C PHE A 224 -16.81 2.23 13.63
N ARG A 225 -16.57 0.99 13.21
CA ARG A 225 -15.44 0.19 13.70
C ARG A 225 -14.43 -0.01 12.60
N ILE A 226 -13.16 -0.06 12.98
CA ILE A 226 -12.04 -0.14 12.05
C ILE A 226 -11.14 -1.28 12.51
N HIS A 227 -10.71 -2.11 11.57
CA HIS A 227 -9.73 -3.16 11.82
C HIS A 227 -8.73 -3.18 10.67
N ALA A 228 -7.47 -3.49 10.96
CA ALA A 228 -6.45 -3.57 9.93
C ALA A 228 -5.45 -4.69 10.20
N GLU A 229 -4.77 -5.09 9.13
CA GLU A 229 -3.60 -5.96 9.19
C GLU A 229 -2.42 -5.31 8.48
N LEU A 230 -1.24 -5.39 9.09
CA LEU A 230 -0.04 -4.73 8.61
C LEU A 230 1.19 -5.61 8.82
N ASP A 231 2.08 -5.63 7.82
CA ASP A 231 3.37 -6.29 7.95
C ASP A 231 4.31 -5.50 8.87
N ALA A 232 4.79 -6.15 9.94
CA ALA A 232 5.53 -5.46 11.00
C ALA A 232 6.87 -4.89 10.52
N TYR A 233 7.56 -5.58 9.60
CA TYR A 233 8.87 -5.15 9.09
C TYR A 233 8.74 -3.93 8.17
N SER A 234 7.94 -4.06 7.12
CA SER A 234 7.80 -3.07 6.06
C SER A 234 6.87 -1.91 6.44
N ARG A 235 5.97 -2.13 7.40
CA ARG A 235 4.83 -1.26 7.72
C ARG A 235 3.84 -1.11 6.57
N TYR A 236 3.82 -2.09 5.68
CA TYR A 236 2.86 -2.19 4.60
C TYR A 236 1.51 -2.63 5.16
N VAL A 237 0.49 -1.81 4.98
CA VAL A 237 -0.89 -2.14 5.34
C VAL A 237 -1.41 -3.12 4.30
N LEU A 238 -1.71 -4.33 4.74
CA LEU A 238 -2.16 -5.43 3.90
C LEU A 238 -3.64 -5.26 3.55
N TRP A 239 -4.45 -4.94 4.56
CA TRP A 239 -5.85 -4.54 4.43
C TRP A 239 -6.27 -3.63 5.58
N ILE A 240 -7.36 -2.89 5.35
CA ILE A 240 -8.10 -2.16 6.37
C ILE A 240 -9.59 -2.28 6.05
N HIS A 241 -10.38 -2.59 7.07
CA HIS A 241 -11.84 -2.69 6.96
C HIS A 241 -12.49 -1.64 7.86
N VAL A 242 -13.57 -1.04 7.38
CA VAL A 242 -14.43 -0.12 8.13
C VAL A 242 -15.85 -0.62 8.00
N GLY A 243 -16.47 -1.02 9.10
CA GLY A 243 -17.78 -1.65 9.06
C GLY A 243 -18.37 -1.84 10.45
N VAL A 244 -19.62 -2.27 10.50
CA VAL A 244 -20.29 -2.63 11.75
C VAL A 244 -19.72 -3.92 12.35
N ASP A 245 -19.12 -4.74 11.49
CA ASP A 245 -18.57 -6.08 11.73
C ASP A 245 -17.05 -6.11 11.87
N ALA A 246 -16.38 -4.98 11.68
CA ALA A 246 -14.92 -4.93 11.69
C ALA A 246 -14.32 -5.43 13.00
N HIS A 247 -15.10 -5.41 14.08
CA HIS A 247 -14.74 -5.95 15.40
C HIS A 247 -15.45 -7.28 15.70
N THR A 248 -15.56 -8.16 14.70
CA THR A 248 -16.13 -9.50 14.86
C THR A 248 -15.14 -10.54 14.36
N ALA A 249 -15.16 -11.72 15.00
CA ALA A 249 -14.29 -12.81 14.58
C ALA A 249 -14.54 -13.24 13.12
N ALA A 250 -15.79 -13.14 12.65
CA ALA A 250 -16.17 -13.40 11.26
C ALA A 250 -15.52 -12.39 10.30
N GLY A 251 -15.70 -11.09 10.58
CA GLY A 251 -15.18 -10.02 9.73
C GLY A 251 -13.66 -10.04 9.65
N VAL A 252 -12.98 -10.19 10.79
CA VAL A 252 -11.51 -10.25 10.84
C VAL A 252 -10.98 -11.48 10.09
N LEU A 253 -11.57 -12.66 10.31
CA LEU A 253 -11.17 -13.88 9.60
C LEU A 253 -11.36 -13.74 8.09
N LYS A 254 -12.52 -13.26 7.63
CA LYS A 254 -12.82 -13.12 6.20
C LYS A 254 -11.81 -12.21 5.51
N ASN A 255 -11.56 -11.02 6.07
CA ASN A 255 -10.56 -10.09 5.54
C ASN A 255 -9.15 -10.68 5.50
N HIS A 256 -8.77 -11.48 6.52
CA HIS A 256 -7.48 -12.16 6.53
C HIS A 256 -7.38 -13.24 5.44
N LEU A 257 -8.40 -14.10 5.27
CA LEU A 257 -8.40 -15.14 4.23
C LEU A 257 -8.36 -14.53 2.83
N GLU A 258 -9.12 -13.47 2.58
CA GLU A 258 -9.05 -12.70 1.32
C GLU A 258 -7.66 -12.10 1.09
N THR A 259 -7.02 -11.63 2.16
CA THR A 259 -5.65 -11.11 2.09
C THR A 259 -4.65 -12.20 1.74
N VAL A 260 -4.70 -13.35 2.43
CA VAL A 260 -3.84 -14.51 2.14
C VAL A 260 -4.03 -14.96 0.69
N ALA A 261 -5.27 -15.02 0.19
CA ALA A 261 -5.59 -15.34 -1.19
C ALA A 261 -4.98 -14.33 -2.17
N SER A 262 -5.20 -13.02 -1.93
CA SER A 262 -4.71 -11.95 -2.82
C SER A 262 -3.18 -11.85 -2.87
N LYS A 263 -2.50 -12.18 -1.77
CA LYS A 263 -1.03 -12.17 -1.69
C LYS A 263 -0.42 -13.51 -2.13
N ASN A 264 -1.24 -14.55 -2.26
CA ASN A 264 -0.83 -15.94 -2.47
C ASN A 264 0.23 -16.40 -1.43
N ARG A 265 0.17 -15.83 -0.23
CA ARG A 265 1.16 -16.01 0.84
C ARG A 265 0.53 -15.75 2.21
N GLN A 266 1.08 -16.39 3.22
CA GLN A 266 0.74 -16.21 4.63
C GLN A 266 1.99 -15.87 5.46
N PRO A 267 1.85 -15.20 6.62
CA PRO A 267 2.98 -14.87 7.47
C PRO A 267 3.47 -16.11 8.24
N ARG A 268 4.64 -16.02 8.87
CA ARG A 268 5.07 -17.03 9.85
C ARG A 268 4.29 -16.93 11.16
N THR A 269 4.02 -15.70 11.59
CA THR A 269 3.33 -15.44 12.86
C THR A 269 2.33 -14.30 12.71
N LEU A 270 1.14 -14.47 13.24
CA LEU A 270 0.20 -13.39 13.52
C LEU A 270 0.41 -12.86 14.93
N ARG A 271 0.28 -11.55 15.07
CA ARG A 271 0.22 -10.90 16.38
C ARG A 271 -1.01 -10.02 16.48
N SER A 272 -1.75 -10.20 17.56
CA SER A 272 -2.91 -9.38 17.92
C SER A 272 -2.93 -9.22 19.42
N ASP A 273 -3.50 -8.15 19.93
CA ASP A 273 -4.17 -8.22 21.23
C ASP A 273 -5.22 -9.34 21.14
N LEU A 274 -5.16 -10.32 22.04
CA LEU A 274 -5.98 -11.54 21.97
C LEU A 274 -7.44 -11.25 22.39
N GLU A 275 -8.07 -10.30 21.72
CA GLU A 275 -9.46 -9.93 21.92
C GLU A 275 -10.40 -11.03 21.36
N SER A 276 -11.70 -10.92 21.63
CA SER A 276 -12.71 -11.92 21.25
C SER A 276 -12.81 -12.20 19.76
N GLU A 277 -12.15 -11.40 18.93
CA GLU A 277 -12.20 -11.41 17.46
C GLU A 277 -11.13 -12.31 16.84
N VAL A 278 -10.09 -12.64 17.59
CA VAL A 278 -8.88 -13.29 17.09
C VAL A 278 -8.90 -14.83 17.11
N PRO A 279 -9.69 -15.54 17.97
CA PRO A 279 -9.60 -17.01 18.04
C PRO A 279 -9.80 -17.73 16.71
N LEU A 280 -10.81 -17.34 15.92
CA LEU A 280 -11.07 -17.94 14.61
C LEU A 280 -9.94 -17.68 13.61
N LEU A 281 -9.44 -16.45 13.60
CA LEU A 281 -8.26 -16.08 12.81
C LEU A 281 -7.05 -16.95 13.18
N ALA A 282 -6.82 -17.14 14.48
CA ALA A 282 -5.69 -17.92 14.95
C ALA A 282 -5.79 -19.40 14.55
N ASP A 283 -6.98 -19.99 14.64
CA ASP A 283 -7.21 -21.38 14.27
C ASP A 283 -7.09 -21.58 12.75
N ALA A 284 -7.63 -20.66 11.95
CA ALA A 284 -7.49 -20.70 10.49
C ALA A 284 -6.03 -20.56 10.04
N HIS A 285 -5.30 -19.59 10.62
CA HIS A 285 -3.89 -19.40 10.31
C HIS A 285 -3.04 -20.61 10.74
N PHE A 286 -3.33 -21.20 11.89
CA PHE A 286 -2.69 -22.44 12.32
C PHE A 286 -2.92 -23.60 11.35
N ALA A 287 -4.16 -23.80 10.92
CA ALA A 287 -4.50 -24.83 9.95
C ALA A 287 -3.77 -24.63 8.61
N LEU A 288 -3.71 -23.39 8.08
CA LEU A 288 -2.95 -23.08 6.88
C LEU A 288 -1.44 -23.31 7.04
N ARG A 289 -0.87 -22.97 8.21
CA ARG A 289 0.55 -23.21 8.49
C ARG A 289 0.88 -24.70 8.60
N ARG A 290 0.01 -25.51 9.21
CA ARG A 290 0.22 -26.96 9.33
C ARG A 290 0.33 -27.69 8.00
N VAL A 291 -0.35 -27.20 6.95
CA VAL A 291 -0.21 -27.78 5.61
C VAL A 291 1.19 -27.56 5.05
N THR A 292 1.80 -26.41 5.34
CA THR A 292 3.17 -26.09 4.90
C THR A 292 4.23 -26.65 5.84
N GLU A 293 3.93 -26.70 7.14
CA GLU A 293 4.84 -27.08 8.22
C GLU A 293 4.09 -28.00 9.21
N PRO A 294 4.04 -29.32 8.97
CA PRO A 294 3.20 -30.26 9.74
C PRO A 294 3.45 -30.27 11.25
N ASP A 295 4.69 -30.02 11.67
CA ASP A 295 5.15 -30.07 13.06
C ASP A 295 4.96 -28.73 13.81
N VAL A 296 4.33 -27.72 13.19
CA VAL A 296 4.08 -26.44 13.84
C VAL A 296 3.06 -26.59 14.98
N HIS A 297 3.32 -25.90 16.08
CA HIS A 297 2.38 -25.74 17.19
C HIS A 297 1.65 -24.40 17.15
N ARG A 298 0.41 -24.37 17.67
CA ARG A 298 -0.49 -23.21 17.57
C ARG A 298 0.12 -21.93 18.16
N GLU A 299 0.86 -22.05 19.25
CA GLU A 299 1.52 -20.96 19.97
C GLU A 299 2.64 -20.30 19.16
N GLN A 300 3.15 -20.99 18.13
CA GLN A 300 4.14 -20.46 17.20
C GLN A 300 3.51 -19.69 16.04
N CYS A 301 2.22 -19.93 15.76
CA CYS A 301 1.48 -19.28 14.68
C CYS A 301 0.86 -17.97 15.13
N CYS A 302 0.32 -17.91 16.35
CA CYS A 302 -0.33 -16.71 16.88
C CYS A 302 0.19 -16.39 18.27
N ALA A 303 0.73 -15.17 18.43
CA ALA A 303 1.28 -14.72 19.69
C ALA A 303 0.53 -13.47 20.20
N PRO A 304 0.31 -13.35 21.53
CA PRO A 304 -0.23 -12.13 22.11
C PRO A 304 0.67 -10.93 21.80
N GLY A 305 0.03 -9.84 21.42
CA GLY A 305 0.66 -8.54 21.23
C GLY A 305 0.95 -7.87 22.56
N ARG A 306 2.16 -8.02 23.10
CA ARG A 306 2.63 -7.11 24.17
C ARG A 306 2.75 -5.69 23.59
N ALA A 307 2.52 -4.66 24.41
CA ALA A 307 2.60 -3.26 23.96
C ALA A 307 3.93 -2.89 23.27
N THR A 308 5.04 -3.54 23.66
CA THR A 308 6.35 -3.38 23.00
C THR A 308 6.41 -3.99 21.60
N ASP A 309 5.63 -5.03 21.36
CA ASP A 309 5.57 -5.76 20.10
C ASP A 309 4.54 -5.13 19.12
N THR A 310 3.44 -4.54 19.61
CA THR A 310 2.38 -3.92 18.76
C THR A 310 2.62 -2.43 18.45
N HIS A 311 3.66 -1.82 19.00
CA HIS A 311 3.96 -0.39 18.83
C HIS A 311 3.91 0.12 17.37
N ARG A 312 4.24 -0.73 16.40
CA ARG A 312 4.24 -0.35 14.98
C ARG A 312 2.84 -0.11 14.44
N ILE A 313 1.87 -0.97 14.77
CA ILE A 313 0.48 -0.77 14.37
C ILE A 313 -0.13 0.39 15.15
N GLU A 314 0.20 0.54 16.44
CA GLU A 314 -0.22 1.69 17.25
C GLU A 314 0.32 3.03 16.74
N SER A 315 1.60 3.05 16.34
CA SER A 315 2.22 4.23 15.73
C SER A 315 1.54 4.58 14.42
N TRP A 316 1.18 3.57 13.63
CA TRP A 316 0.43 3.76 12.39
C TRP A 316 -1.01 4.25 12.64
N TRP A 317 -1.72 3.70 13.63
CA TRP A 317 -3.04 4.20 14.05
C TRP A 317 -2.98 5.67 14.42
N ALA A 318 -1.94 6.11 15.12
CA ALA A 318 -1.74 7.53 15.43
C ALA A 318 -1.59 8.40 14.17
N GLN A 319 -0.97 7.89 13.09
CA GLN A 319 -0.85 8.61 11.81
C GLN A 319 -2.18 8.66 11.05
N LEU A 320 -2.92 7.53 11.00
CA LEU A 320 -4.27 7.49 10.43
C LEU A 320 -5.20 8.46 11.18
N ALA A 321 -5.10 8.46 12.51
CA ALA A 321 -5.91 9.31 13.37
C ALA A 321 -5.70 10.79 13.07
N LYS A 322 -4.45 11.23 12.89
CA LYS A 322 -4.15 12.63 12.54
C LYS A 322 -4.62 13.00 11.15
N SER A 323 -4.57 12.05 10.22
CA SER A 323 -4.81 12.32 8.80
C SER A 323 -6.30 12.28 8.43
N VAL A 324 -7.08 11.39 9.06
CA VAL A 324 -8.49 11.15 8.69
C VAL A 324 -9.38 11.09 9.92
N VAL A 325 -9.13 10.17 10.85
CA VAL A 325 -10.15 9.78 11.85
C VAL A 325 -10.46 10.87 12.87
N THR A 326 -9.49 11.70 13.27
CA THR A 326 -9.73 12.75 14.28
C THR A 326 -10.67 13.84 13.78
N LEU A 327 -10.67 14.12 12.47
CA LEU A 327 -11.59 15.08 11.87
C LEU A 327 -13.05 14.61 12.05
N TYR A 328 -13.33 13.37 11.66
CA TYR A 328 -14.65 12.75 11.85
C TYR A 328 -15.03 12.58 13.32
N HIS A 329 -14.08 12.19 14.17
CA HIS A 329 -14.33 12.04 15.60
C HIS A 329 -14.79 13.37 16.23
N ASN A 330 -14.08 14.46 15.93
CA ASN A 330 -14.44 15.77 16.46
C ASN A 330 -15.80 16.22 15.92
N TYR A 331 -16.03 16.02 14.61
CA TYR A 331 -17.31 16.33 13.98
C TYR A 331 -18.49 15.60 14.63
N PHE A 332 -18.41 14.28 14.75
CA PHE A 332 -19.49 13.48 15.31
C PHE A 332 -19.71 13.77 16.79
N ARG A 333 -18.64 14.11 17.53
CA ARG A 333 -18.75 14.60 18.90
C ARG A 333 -19.49 15.94 18.97
N ASP A 334 -19.23 16.85 18.04
CA ASP A 334 -19.95 18.13 17.97
C ASP A 334 -21.44 17.90 17.67
N LEU A 335 -21.77 17.02 16.71
CA LEU A 335 -23.16 16.62 16.45
C LEU A 335 -23.85 16.06 17.71
N HIS A 336 -23.16 15.22 18.48
CA HIS A 336 -23.69 14.67 19.71
C HIS A 336 -23.92 15.76 20.77
N ASN A 337 -22.94 16.62 21.00
CA ASN A 337 -23.02 17.72 21.98
C ASN A 337 -24.14 18.72 21.65
N GLU A 338 -24.43 18.93 20.37
CA GLU A 338 -25.52 19.79 19.90
C GLU A 338 -26.89 19.10 19.90
N GLY A 339 -26.99 17.83 20.31
CA GLY A 339 -28.24 17.06 20.29
C GLY A 339 -28.71 16.67 18.89
N LEU A 340 -27.80 16.69 17.91
CA LEU A 340 -28.06 16.34 16.50
C LEU A 340 -27.73 14.89 16.19
N PHE A 341 -27.17 14.14 17.14
CA PHE A 341 -26.89 12.71 17.01
C PHE A 341 -26.95 11.97 18.36
N SER A 342 -27.66 10.84 18.37
CA SER A 342 -27.66 9.84 19.42
C SER A 342 -27.43 8.44 18.86
N SER A 343 -26.57 7.67 19.52
CA SER A 343 -26.31 6.27 19.21
C SER A 343 -27.46 5.32 19.57
N THR A 344 -28.54 5.84 20.16
CA THR A 344 -29.75 5.06 20.50
C THR A 344 -30.94 5.38 19.61
N VAL A 345 -30.80 6.32 18.68
CA VAL A 345 -31.90 6.81 17.83
C VAL A 345 -31.68 6.36 16.38
N THR A 346 -32.51 5.42 15.92
CA THR A 346 -32.33 4.77 14.61
C THR A 346 -32.33 5.74 13.41
N PRO A 347 -33.28 6.70 13.28
CA PRO A 347 -33.23 7.67 12.18
C PRO A 347 -31.90 8.43 12.06
N GLU A 348 -31.29 8.76 13.20
CA GLU A 348 -30.02 9.50 13.25
C GLU A 348 -28.84 8.62 12.89
N GLN A 349 -28.80 7.38 13.40
CA GLN A 349 -27.80 6.39 13.00
C GLN A 349 -27.86 6.09 11.50
N VAL A 350 -29.07 5.90 10.96
CA VAL A 350 -29.29 5.62 9.54
C VAL A 350 -28.79 6.76 8.67
N ALA A 351 -29.16 8.01 9.00
CA ALA A 351 -28.68 9.18 8.29
C ALA A 351 -27.15 9.33 8.35
N LEU A 352 -26.55 9.10 9.53
CA LEU A 352 -25.10 9.16 9.73
C LEU A 352 -24.38 8.09 8.89
N PHE A 353 -24.85 6.85 8.92
CA PHE A 353 -24.24 5.73 8.21
C PHE A 353 -24.36 5.86 6.70
N ALA A 354 -25.51 6.29 6.19
CA ALA A 354 -25.76 6.45 4.76
C ALA A 354 -24.76 7.40 4.09
N ILE A 355 -24.37 8.47 4.79
CA ILE A 355 -23.41 9.46 4.28
C ILE A 355 -21.99 9.02 4.62
N TYR A 356 -21.69 8.80 5.89
CA TYR A 356 -20.31 8.77 6.35
C TYR A 356 -19.63 7.41 6.27
N MET A 357 -20.36 6.29 6.19
CA MET A 357 -19.73 4.98 5.98
C MET A 357 -18.98 4.90 4.64
N PRO A 358 -19.61 5.20 3.48
CA PRO A 358 -18.90 5.20 2.19
C PRO A 358 -17.83 6.29 2.12
N THR A 359 -18.05 7.48 2.69
CA THR A 359 -17.04 8.55 2.70
C THR A 359 -15.82 8.16 3.54
N LEU A 360 -16.01 7.59 4.75
CA LEU A 360 -14.92 7.10 5.60
C LEU A 360 -14.14 5.98 4.91
N ARG A 361 -14.83 4.99 4.32
CA ARG A 361 -14.20 3.89 3.55
C ARG A 361 -13.32 4.46 2.43
N SER A 362 -13.84 5.42 1.67
CA SER A 362 -13.10 6.09 0.59
C SER A 362 -11.86 6.83 1.10
N HIS A 363 -12.01 7.67 2.14
CA HIS A 363 -10.91 8.47 2.68
C HIS A 363 -9.82 7.61 3.33
N ILE A 364 -10.21 6.58 4.07
CA ILE A 364 -9.28 5.63 4.71
C ILE A 364 -8.54 4.81 3.65
N LYS A 365 -9.23 4.34 2.61
CA LYS A 365 -8.60 3.64 1.47
C LYS A 365 -7.58 4.54 0.76
N SER A 366 -7.95 5.80 0.47
CA SER A 366 -7.04 6.79 -0.11
C SER A 366 -5.81 7.03 0.77
N TYR A 367 -6.01 7.13 2.09
CA TYR A 367 -4.91 7.25 3.04
C TYR A 367 -4.00 6.03 3.02
N VAL A 368 -4.53 4.81 3.02
CA VAL A 368 -3.73 3.57 3.00
C VAL A 368 -2.92 3.44 1.72
N GLN A 369 -3.50 3.75 0.57
CA GLN A 369 -2.76 3.79 -0.70
C GLN A 369 -1.58 4.76 -0.60
N THR A 370 -1.84 5.98 -0.13
CA THR A 370 -0.81 7.01 0.05
C THR A 370 0.24 6.59 1.09
N TRP A 371 -0.17 5.95 2.18
CA TRP A 371 0.72 5.42 3.22
C TRP A 371 1.62 4.33 2.66
N ASN A 372 1.11 3.34 1.93
CA ASN A 372 1.95 2.27 1.44
C ASN A 372 3.05 2.78 0.47
N MET A 373 2.87 3.97 -0.10
CA MET A 373 3.80 4.60 -1.03
C MET A 373 4.65 5.71 -0.39
N HIS A 374 4.37 6.13 0.84
CA HIS A 374 5.10 7.21 1.48
C HIS A 374 6.52 6.79 1.86
N ASN A 375 7.47 7.72 1.75
CA ASN A 375 8.84 7.44 2.12
C ASN A 375 9.03 7.64 3.63
N ILE A 376 9.35 6.56 4.34
CA ILE A 376 9.69 6.65 5.76
C ILE A 376 11.15 7.05 5.89
N ARG A 377 11.38 8.20 6.52
CA ARG A 377 12.73 8.74 6.67
C ARG A 377 13.57 7.87 7.59
N LYS A 378 14.86 7.75 7.24
CA LYS A 378 15.86 7.16 8.11
C LYS A 378 15.99 8.03 9.37
N GLN A 379 15.92 7.38 10.52
CA GLN A 379 16.11 8.02 11.82
C GLN A 379 17.39 7.44 12.42
N THR A 380 18.43 8.28 12.55
CA THR A 380 19.76 7.83 13.02
C THR A 380 19.70 7.23 14.42
N ASP A 381 18.87 7.82 15.29
CA ASP A 381 18.71 7.38 16.69
C ASP A 381 17.78 6.16 16.84
N HIS A 382 17.21 5.67 15.73
CA HIS A 382 16.27 4.55 15.69
C HIS A 382 16.61 3.55 14.58
N PRO A 383 17.76 2.86 14.67
CA PRO A 383 18.22 1.92 13.64
C PRO A 383 17.28 0.72 13.43
N GLU A 384 16.43 0.40 14.41
CA GLU A 384 15.42 -0.66 14.34
C GLU A 384 14.25 -0.35 13.37
N ARG A 385 14.12 0.91 12.95
CA ARG A 385 13.05 1.35 12.06
C ARG A 385 13.50 1.22 10.61
N THR A 386 12.89 0.30 9.89
CA THR A 386 13.13 0.09 8.45
C THR A 386 12.77 1.36 7.65
N PRO A 387 13.75 2.12 7.13
CA PRO A 387 13.45 3.30 6.31
C PRO A 387 12.97 2.89 4.91
N GLY A 388 12.54 3.85 4.10
CA GLY A 388 12.06 3.62 2.74
C GLY A 388 10.54 3.50 2.65
N LYS A 389 10.05 3.19 1.45
CA LYS A 389 8.61 3.05 1.19
C LYS A 389 8.11 1.68 1.68
N PRO A 390 6.96 1.60 2.39
CA PRO A 390 6.39 0.31 2.77
C PRO A 390 6.22 -0.66 1.59
N TYR A 391 5.76 -0.16 0.43
CA TYR A 391 5.64 -0.95 -0.79
C TYR A 391 6.97 -1.60 -1.19
N MET A 392 8.06 -0.81 -1.23
CA MET A 392 9.38 -1.32 -1.57
C MET A 392 9.88 -2.30 -0.52
N ASN A 393 9.74 -1.98 0.77
CA ASN A 393 10.19 -2.84 1.86
C ASN A 393 9.43 -4.18 1.90
N TYR A 394 8.20 -4.24 1.39
CA TYR A 394 7.39 -5.45 1.34
C TYR A 394 7.64 -6.28 0.09
N HIS A 395 7.61 -5.66 -1.10
CA HIS A 395 7.69 -6.36 -2.39
C HIS A 395 9.12 -6.53 -2.91
N HIS A 396 10.01 -5.58 -2.60
CA HIS A 396 11.38 -5.52 -3.10
C HIS A 396 12.35 -5.19 -1.95
N PRO A 397 12.39 -6.02 -0.89
CA PRO A 397 13.19 -5.72 0.29
C PRO A 397 14.68 -5.58 -0.09
N PRO A 398 15.47 -4.80 0.68
CA PRO A 398 16.89 -4.60 0.41
C PRO A 398 17.66 -5.93 0.30
N LYS A 399 18.76 -5.93 -0.46
CA LYS A 399 19.63 -7.12 -0.58
C LYS A 399 20.07 -7.62 0.80
N GLY A 400 19.95 -8.93 1.02
CA GLY A 400 20.28 -9.58 2.29
C GLY A 400 19.12 -9.64 3.28
N VAL A 401 17.96 -9.05 2.96
CA VAL A 401 16.72 -9.21 3.74
C VAL A 401 15.91 -10.33 3.13
N GLU A 402 15.63 -11.35 3.94
CA GLU A 402 14.80 -12.50 3.54
C GLU A 402 13.30 -12.15 3.59
N ASN A 403 12.52 -12.69 2.66
CA ASN A 403 11.07 -12.66 2.71
C ASN A 403 10.58 -13.97 3.33
N PHE A 404 9.95 -13.90 4.51
CA PHE A 404 9.59 -15.06 5.32
C PHE A 404 8.21 -15.65 4.97
N GLY A 405 7.56 -15.14 3.92
CA GLY A 405 6.20 -15.53 3.56
C GLY A 405 6.13 -16.97 3.08
N LEU A 406 5.22 -17.74 3.67
CA LEU A 406 4.93 -19.11 3.26
C LEU A 406 3.88 -19.09 2.14
N PRO A 407 3.93 -20.04 1.18
CA PRO A 407 2.84 -20.21 0.24
C PRO A 407 1.53 -20.53 0.99
N ALA A 408 0.42 -20.05 0.46
CA ALA A 408 -0.90 -20.43 0.95
C ALA A 408 -1.38 -21.69 0.23
N ASP A 409 -1.82 -22.70 0.97
CA ASP A 409 -2.44 -23.88 0.36
C ASP A 409 -3.82 -23.52 -0.19
N VAL A 410 -3.96 -23.52 -1.52
CA VAL A 410 -5.16 -23.05 -2.21
C VAL A 410 -6.41 -23.88 -1.87
N PRO A 411 -6.37 -25.23 -1.87
CA PRO A 411 -7.54 -26.04 -1.49
C PRO A 411 -8.02 -25.76 -0.06
N THR A 412 -7.10 -25.70 0.91
CA THR A 412 -7.43 -25.41 2.32
C THR A 412 -8.02 -24.01 2.46
N LEU A 413 -7.43 -23.02 1.78
CA LEU A 413 -7.90 -21.64 1.79
C LEU A 413 -9.32 -21.52 1.21
N GLN A 414 -9.59 -22.16 0.08
CA GLN A 414 -10.92 -22.16 -0.55
C GLN A 414 -11.97 -22.83 0.34
N ALA A 415 -11.62 -23.95 0.98
CA ALA A 415 -12.52 -24.63 1.92
C ALA A 415 -12.87 -23.74 3.12
N MET A 416 -11.89 -23.01 3.67
CA MET A 416 -12.15 -22.05 4.75
C MET A 416 -13.04 -20.89 4.29
N GLN A 417 -12.79 -20.34 3.10
CA GLN A 417 -13.61 -19.25 2.53
C GLN A 417 -15.07 -19.67 2.30
N GLN A 418 -15.31 -20.91 1.87
CA GLN A 418 -16.67 -21.46 1.65
C GLN A 418 -17.52 -21.50 2.93
N ASN A 419 -16.89 -21.66 4.10
CA ASN A 419 -17.59 -21.67 5.38
C ASN A 419 -17.98 -20.27 5.89
N HIS A 420 -17.64 -19.21 5.14
CA HIS A 420 -17.88 -17.81 5.52
C HIS A 420 -18.51 -16.97 4.38
N VAL A 421 -19.19 -17.61 3.42
CA VAL A 421 -19.72 -16.97 2.19
C VAL A 421 -20.96 -16.09 2.46
N ASP A 422 -21.82 -16.50 3.41
CA ASP A 422 -23.15 -15.87 3.57
C ASP A 422 -23.12 -14.47 4.23
N TYR A 423 -21.94 -13.95 4.54
CA TYR A 423 -21.78 -12.69 5.26
C TYR A 423 -21.17 -11.59 4.37
N ASP A 424 -21.95 -10.54 4.07
CA ASP A 424 -21.46 -9.36 3.36
C ASP A 424 -20.84 -8.34 4.33
N THR A 425 -19.52 -8.18 4.25
CA THR A 425 -18.72 -7.25 5.05
C THR A 425 -18.93 -5.79 4.61
N GLU A 426 -19.42 -5.58 3.38
CA GLU A 426 -19.73 -4.24 2.90
C GLU A 426 -21.10 -3.76 3.40
N GLN A 427 -21.95 -4.63 3.93
CA GLN A 427 -23.27 -4.28 4.42
C GLN A 427 -23.22 -3.58 5.79
N TYR A 428 -23.81 -2.39 5.87
CA TYR A 428 -23.91 -1.60 7.12
C TYR A 428 -25.32 -1.07 7.42
N LEU A 429 -26.19 -1.05 6.41
CA LEU A 429 -27.64 -0.84 6.52
C LEU A 429 -28.35 -2.02 5.83
N PRO A 430 -29.55 -2.42 6.30
CA PRO A 430 -30.40 -3.35 5.57
C PRO A 430 -30.67 -2.83 4.14
N PRO A 431 -30.81 -3.70 3.14
CA PRO A 431 -30.88 -3.28 1.74
C PRO A 431 -32.00 -2.27 1.48
N ASP A 432 -33.19 -2.48 2.06
CA ASP A 432 -34.33 -1.57 1.89
C ASP A 432 -34.06 -0.19 2.54
N THR A 433 -33.47 -0.16 3.75
CA THR A 433 -33.07 1.09 4.40
C THR A 433 -32.02 1.83 3.58
N LEU A 434 -31.03 1.11 3.05
CA LEU A 434 -29.99 1.70 2.20
C LEU A 434 -30.60 2.29 0.93
N HIS A 435 -31.47 1.54 0.26
CA HIS A 435 -32.16 2.01 -0.96
C HIS A 435 -33.03 3.24 -0.68
N TRP A 436 -33.75 3.25 0.44
CA TRP A 436 -34.47 4.44 0.89
C TRP A 436 -33.52 5.62 1.06
N CYS A 437 -32.39 5.45 1.76
CA CYS A 437 -31.40 6.51 1.94
C CYS A 437 -30.83 7.02 0.61
N GLU A 438 -30.45 6.11 -0.30
CA GLU A 438 -29.93 6.45 -1.63
C GLU A 438 -30.96 7.28 -2.42
N SER A 439 -32.25 6.93 -2.36
CA SER A 439 -33.32 7.71 -3.00
C SER A 439 -33.44 9.13 -2.42
N GLN A 440 -33.35 9.27 -1.09
CA GLN A 440 -33.45 10.56 -0.42
C GLN A 440 -32.23 11.44 -0.73
N LEU A 441 -31.03 10.85 -0.74
CA LEU A 441 -29.79 11.55 -1.07
C LEU A 441 -29.76 11.97 -2.54
N GLN A 442 -30.27 11.16 -3.46
CA GLN A 442 -30.40 11.53 -4.87
C GLN A 442 -31.30 12.76 -5.05
N GLN A 443 -32.42 12.85 -4.32
CA GLN A 443 -33.28 14.04 -4.33
C GLN A 443 -32.61 15.27 -3.73
N LEU A 444 -31.64 15.08 -2.83
CA LEU A 444 -30.79 16.15 -2.30
C LEU A 444 -29.59 16.47 -3.23
N GLY A 445 -29.47 15.79 -4.38
CA GLY A 445 -28.35 15.97 -5.31
C GLY A 445 -27.02 15.45 -4.77
N PHE A 446 -27.04 14.47 -3.87
CA PHE A 446 -25.85 13.97 -3.18
C PHE A 446 -25.61 12.48 -3.45
N ASP A 447 -24.37 12.13 -3.81
CA ASP A 447 -23.89 10.74 -3.88
C ASP A 447 -22.72 10.57 -2.89
N PRO A 448 -22.87 9.80 -1.80
CA PRO A 448 -21.79 9.58 -0.83
C PRO A 448 -20.51 8.94 -1.40
N ARG A 449 -20.61 8.21 -2.53
CA ARG A 449 -19.47 7.58 -3.21
C ARG A 449 -18.76 8.55 -4.15
N LYS A 450 -19.45 9.60 -4.59
CA LYS A 450 -18.96 10.69 -5.45
C LYS A 450 -19.54 12.02 -4.97
N PRO A 451 -19.14 12.48 -3.77
CA PRO A 451 -19.77 13.65 -3.21
C PRO A 451 -19.56 14.87 -4.10
N PRO A 452 -20.58 15.73 -4.28
CA PRO A 452 -20.40 17.02 -4.92
C PRO A 452 -19.46 17.91 -4.11
N ALA A 453 -19.05 19.03 -4.69
CA ALA A 453 -18.28 20.02 -3.95
C ALA A 453 -19.06 20.48 -2.70
N ARG A 454 -18.33 20.69 -1.60
CA ARG A 454 -18.94 21.19 -0.36
C ARG A 454 -19.63 22.53 -0.60
N LEU A 455 -20.78 22.71 0.05
CA LEU A 455 -21.46 24.00 0.03
C LEU A 455 -20.61 25.06 0.74
N PRO A 456 -20.62 26.32 0.28
CA PRO A 456 -19.90 27.40 0.95
C PRO A 456 -20.28 27.49 2.44
N GLY A 457 -19.28 27.41 3.32
CA GLY A 457 -19.46 27.43 4.78
C GLY A 457 -19.62 26.06 5.46
N ASP A 458 -19.70 24.96 4.71
CA ASP A 458 -19.72 23.59 5.27
C ASP A 458 -18.28 23.17 5.66
N LEU A 459 -17.81 23.67 6.81
CA LEU A 459 -16.45 23.44 7.33
C LEU A 459 -16.19 21.99 7.76
N GLN A 460 -17.25 21.18 7.87
CA GLN A 460 -17.21 19.78 8.29
C GLN A 460 -17.85 18.94 7.15
N PRO A 461 -17.56 17.63 7.02
CA PRO A 461 -18.00 16.89 5.84
C PRO A 461 -19.53 16.84 5.75
N PHE A 462 -20.12 17.56 4.79
CA PHE A 462 -21.52 17.46 4.35
C PHE A 462 -22.58 17.59 5.46
N ARG A 463 -22.38 18.49 6.42
CA ARG A 463 -23.28 18.65 7.58
C ARG A 463 -24.70 19.03 7.14
N SER A 464 -24.82 19.90 6.16
CA SER A 464 -26.09 20.32 5.58
C SER A 464 -26.92 19.14 5.04
N VAL A 465 -26.26 18.24 4.31
CA VAL A 465 -26.87 17.00 3.77
C VAL A 465 -27.27 16.06 4.90
N TYR A 466 -26.42 15.88 5.91
CA TYR A 466 -26.74 15.07 7.08
C TYR A 466 -28.00 15.56 7.80
N LEU A 467 -28.10 16.87 8.07
CA LEU A 467 -29.27 17.44 8.74
C LEU A 467 -30.55 17.24 7.92
N ALA A 468 -30.48 17.46 6.60
CA ALA A 468 -31.62 17.25 5.71
C ALA A 468 -32.07 15.77 5.65
N LEU A 469 -31.12 14.83 5.53
CA LEU A 469 -31.45 13.40 5.55
C LEU A 469 -31.99 12.96 6.91
N ARG A 470 -31.41 13.47 8.00
CA ARG A 470 -31.88 13.21 9.37
C ARG A 470 -33.33 13.63 9.55
N GLU A 471 -33.72 14.83 9.10
CA GLU A 471 -35.12 15.28 9.18
C GLU A 471 -36.05 14.40 8.36
N ARG A 472 -35.67 14.04 7.13
CA ARG A 472 -36.44 13.10 6.30
C ARG A 472 -36.62 11.75 6.97
N ALA A 473 -35.58 11.23 7.63
CA ALA A 473 -35.64 9.97 8.36
C ALA A 473 -36.57 10.03 9.57
N TRP A 474 -36.57 11.15 10.31
CA TRP A 474 -37.51 11.40 11.39
C TRP A 474 -38.96 11.45 10.92
N HIS A 475 -39.23 12.13 9.81
CA HIS A 475 -40.57 12.18 9.22
C HIS A 475 -41.04 10.80 8.75
N HIS A 476 -40.15 10.05 8.09
CA HIS A 476 -40.42 8.69 7.64
C HIS A 476 -40.75 7.75 8.80
N GLU A 477 -39.93 7.76 9.86
CA GLU A 477 -40.15 6.94 11.07
C GLU A 477 -41.49 7.29 11.75
N ARG A 478 -41.82 8.58 11.90
CA ARG A 478 -43.10 9.03 12.49
C ARG A 478 -44.32 8.69 11.65
N SER A 479 -44.15 8.62 10.33
CA SER A 479 -45.25 8.26 9.42
C SER A 479 -45.61 6.78 9.49
N GLY A 480 -44.71 5.92 10.00
CA GLY A 480 -44.88 4.47 9.98
C GLY A 480 -44.78 3.83 8.59
N ALA A 481 -44.31 4.58 7.58
CA ALA A 481 -44.14 4.10 6.22
C ALA A 481 -43.05 3.01 6.12
N GLN A 482 -43.17 2.15 5.10
CA GLN A 482 -42.12 1.19 4.76
C GLN A 482 -41.04 1.84 3.88
N PRO A 483 -39.76 1.41 3.98
CA PRO A 483 -39.28 0.38 4.89
C PRO A 483 -39.12 0.91 6.32
N LYS A 484 -39.23 0.02 7.31
CA LYS A 484 -38.83 0.35 8.68
C LYS A 484 -37.32 0.57 8.72
N LEU A 485 -36.89 1.79 9.05
CA LEU A 485 -35.47 2.14 9.08
C LEU A 485 -34.76 1.34 10.17
N ALA A 486 -33.57 0.85 9.86
CA ALA A 486 -32.75 0.06 10.78
C ALA A 486 -31.28 0.10 10.39
N VAL A 487 -30.41 -0.21 11.33
CA VAL A 487 -28.98 -0.46 11.08
C VAL A 487 -28.71 -1.97 11.11
N CYS A 488 -27.69 -2.43 10.39
CA CYS A 488 -27.31 -3.84 10.46
C CYS A 488 -26.86 -4.20 11.88
N ALA A 489 -27.36 -5.33 12.39
CA ALA A 489 -26.87 -5.89 13.65
C ALA A 489 -25.42 -6.36 13.48
N VAL A 490 -24.65 -6.23 14.55
CA VAL A 490 -23.31 -6.82 14.63
C VAL A 490 -23.46 -8.34 14.57
N PRO A 491 -22.77 -9.05 13.67
CA PRO A 491 -22.78 -10.51 13.67
C PRO A 491 -22.43 -11.06 15.06
N GLY A 492 -23.31 -11.89 15.63
CA GLY A 492 -23.19 -12.42 16.98
C GLY A 492 -22.03 -13.42 17.17
N GLN A 493 -21.58 -13.55 18.41
CA GLN A 493 -20.49 -14.40 18.96
C GLN A 493 -20.71 -15.93 18.81
N GLY A 494 -21.29 -16.39 17.71
CA GLY A 494 -21.75 -17.78 17.52
C GLY A 494 -20.87 -18.67 16.65
N LEU A 495 -19.79 -18.16 16.05
CA LEU A 495 -18.89 -18.99 15.25
C LEU A 495 -18.03 -19.87 16.18
N ARG A 496 -18.47 -21.12 16.35
CA ARG A 496 -17.68 -22.16 17.01
C ARG A 496 -16.40 -22.39 16.21
N GLY A 497 -15.27 -22.50 16.93
CA GLY A 497 -13.95 -22.74 16.35
C GLY A 497 -13.91 -23.96 15.42
N TYR A 498 -12.95 -23.92 14.50
CA TYR A 498 -12.73 -24.97 13.52
C TYR A 498 -12.13 -26.19 14.22
N PHE A 499 -12.95 -27.21 14.51
CA PHE A 499 -12.44 -28.54 14.85
C PHE A 499 -12.33 -29.34 13.55
N PRO A 500 -11.14 -29.82 13.15
CA PRO A 500 -11.02 -30.74 12.03
C PRO A 500 -11.89 -31.96 12.32
N SER A 501 -12.83 -32.24 11.44
CA SER A 501 -13.58 -33.50 11.43
C SER A 501 -12.61 -34.66 11.18
N GLY A 502 -12.14 -35.29 12.26
CA GLY A 502 -11.36 -36.53 12.15
C GLY A 502 -10.26 -36.70 13.18
N SER A 503 -10.63 -36.79 14.46
CA SER A 503 -9.81 -37.54 15.43
C SER A 503 -10.75 -38.15 16.47
N GLY A 504 -11.41 -39.25 16.06
CA GLY A 504 -12.03 -40.15 17.01
C GLY A 504 -10.93 -40.93 17.72
N ARG A 505 -10.89 -40.75 19.05
CA ARG A 505 -10.28 -41.58 20.11
C ARG A 505 -8.89 -42.18 19.88
#